data_AF-A0ABD5W9G2-F1
#
_entry.id   AF-A0ABD5W9G2-F1
#
_cell.length_a   1.000
_cell.length_b   1.000
_cell.length_c   1.000
_cell.angle_alpha   90.00
_cell.angle_beta   90.00
_cell.angle_gamma   90.00
#
_symmetry.space_group_name_H-M   'P 1'
#
loop_
_entity.id
_entity.type
_entity.pdbx_description
1 polymer ?
#
loop_
_entity_poly.entity_id
_entity_poly.type
_entity_poly.pdbx_seq_one_letter_code
_entity_poly.pdbx_strand_id
1 'polypeptide(L)'
;MTGRVTRRSWLALLLASTTAGCSLGGGDAVSTETATTPAPVADLVAGHVVAVGRDLETTAVDTDDTETPVQDALDLLAESGGRVYLPPGRVTERGSVRPHPNTGLYGFGMNVSVLHVTEPNTDGIVFDRNPRANRVQLDGFELRGPGPGRPSGVAIHFRDNGADPASDPADLYVGRLYCWAWNDSVYRVDEGVGPFQCRHDFLRMDDCDAGDAEALIEWRSTYGPANQFGTVVAYPTADRSGSDSDLLYQHGGELAVGDVTVGGSAGRLVDARAGRLHVGRLHYEPVGQQSVPRSLVRVGPVGGARFDDVVVDSGAVEYVYELTRGAGNAVLAGPPSGRGTVRDDVVAVSGRLDGSRPSFYFGRPADVDVTGRWNTGGLRVLGTAGRGMG
;
A
#
# COMPACT_ATOMS: atom_id res chain seq x y z
N MET A 1 25.54 -42.37 12.71
CA MET A 1 24.42 -42.06 11.79
C MET A 1 24.03 -40.61 12.01
N THR A 2 24.57 -39.70 11.20
CA THR A 2 24.31 -38.26 11.26
C THR A 2 23.03 -37.96 10.48
N GLY A 3 21.96 -37.61 11.19
CA GLY A 3 20.70 -37.21 10.57
C GLY A 3 20.90 -35.94 9.74
N ARG A 4 20.60 -36.00 8.44
CA ARG A 4 20.61 -34.82 7.56
C ARG A 4 19.61 -33.79 8.10
N VAL A 5 20.13 -32.63 8.51
CA VAL A 5 19.31 -31.45 8.83
C VAL A 5 18.51 -31.08 7.58
N THR A 6 17.18 -31.04 7.69
CA THR A 6 16.30 -30.75 6.55
C THR A 6 16.10 -29.25 6.36
N ARG A 7 15.77 -28.81 5.13
CA ARG A 7 15.58 -27.39 4.73
C ARG A 7 14.69 -26.56 5.67
N ARG A 8 13.69 -27.18 6.30
CA ARG A 8 12.80 -26.51 7.28
C ARG A 8 13.49 -26.26 8.61
N SER A 9 14.39 -27.15 9.02
CA SER A 9 15.12 -27.07 10.29
C SER A 9 16.18 -25.97 10.26
N TRP A 10 16.79 -25.69 9.10
CA TRP A 10 17.79 -24.62 8.95
C TRP A 10 17.17 -23.21 8.95
N LEU A 11 16.04 -23.03 8.25
CA LEU A 11 15.28 -21.78 8.29
C LEU A 11 14.60 -21.57 9.64
N ALA A 12 14.11 -22.63 10.30
CA ALA A 12 13.59 -22.54 11.66
C ALA A 12 14.68 -22.18 12.66
N LEU A 13 15.95 -22.60 12.46
CA LEU A 13 17.05 -22.18 13.32
C LEU A 13 17.42 -20.71 13.12
N LEU A 14 17.43 -20.23 11.86
CA LEU A 14 17.60 -18.82 11.49
C LEU A 14 16.47 -17.92 12.03
N LEU A 15 15.24 -18.42 12.05
CA LEU A 15 14.06 -17.70 12.55
C LEU A 15 13.90 -17.79 14.08
N ALA A 16 14.32 -18.90 14.70
CA ALA A 16 14.28 -19.07 16.15
C ALA A 16 15.37 -18.26 16.87
N SER A 17 16.53 -18.04 16.25
CA SER A 17 17.58 -17.17 16.81
C SER A 17 17.25 -15.67 16.71
N THR A 18 16.30 -15.29 15.88
CA THR A 18 15.93 -13.88 15.57
C THR A 18 14.62 -13.45 16.25
N THR A 19 13.91 -14.38 16.88
CA THR A 19 12.67 -14.11 17.66
C THR A 19 12.85 -14.26 19.17
N ALA A 20 14.00 -14.75 19.66
CA ALA A 20 14.27 -14.93 21.09
C ALA A 20 14.95 -13.70 21.73
N GLY A 21 14.31 -12.53 21.60
CA GLY A 21 14.64 -11.32 22.33
C GLY A 21 13.76 -11.10 23.56
N CYS A 22 13.44 -12.16 24.31
CA CYS A 22 12.79 -12.08 25.63
C CYS A 22 13.40 -13.14 26.57
N SER A 23 14.29 -12.72 27.46
CA SER A 23 14.68 -13.43 28.70
C SER A 23 13.44 -13.63 29.61
N LEU A 24 13.20 -14.65 30.44
CA LEU A 24 13.98 -15.67 31.17
C LEU A 24 12.96 -16.64 31.84
N GLY A 25 13.33 -17.89 32.14
CA GLY A 25 12.70 -18.65 33.25
C GLY A 25 12.80 -20.18 33.21
N GLY A 26 13.88 -20.74 33.77
CA GLY A 26 14.07 -22.17 34.07
C GLY A 26 14.89 -22.89 32.98
N GLY A 27 16.07 -23.43 33.22
CA GLY A 27 16.60 -24.06 34.43
C GLY A 27 16.89 -25.52 34.13
N ASP A 28 17.92 -25.79 33.32
CA ASP A 28 18.80 -26.95 33.48
C ASP A 28 19.98 -26.85 32.51
N ALA A 29 21.17 -27.12 33.05
CA ALA A 29 22.46 -26.96 32.39
C ALA A 29 22.63 -27.94 31.23
N VAL A 30 22.68 -27.41 30.00
CA VAL A 30 23.22 -28.11 28.83
C VAL A 30 24.49 -27.39 28.43
N SER A 31 25.56 -28.16 28.28
CA SER A 31 26.91 -27.73 27.93
C SER A 31 26.91 -26.68 26.82
N THR A 32 27.42 -25.49 27.13
CA THR A 32 27.72 -24.42 26.17
C THR A 32 28.91 -24.84 25.32
N GLU A 33 28.68 -25.66 24.30
CA GLU A 33 29.45 -25.51 23.07
C GLU A 33 29.07 -24.16 22.49
N THR A 34 30.05 -23.28 22.32
CA THR A 34 29.90 -21.99 21.64
C THR A 34 29.44 -22.27 20.21
N ALA A 35 28.12 -22.34 20.01
CA ALA A 35 27.55 -22.47 18.68
C ALA A 35 28.00 -21.24 17.89
N THR A 36 28.94 -21.44 16.97
CA THR A 36 29.38 -20.41 16.04
C THR A 36 28.15 -19.91 15.29
N THR A 37 27.86 -18.62 15.44
CA THR A 37 26.81 -17.95 14.68
C THR A 37 27.04 -18.24 13.20
N PRO A 38 26.03 -18.76 12.46
CA PRO A 38 26.18 -19.03 11.03
C PRO A 38 26.65 -17.78 10.28
N ALA A 39 27.56 -17.93 9.30
CA ALA A 39 28.15 -16.79 8.59
C ALA A 39 27.13 -15.76 8.06
N PRO A 40 26.00 -16.16 7.43
CA PRO A 40 24.98 -15.20 6.98
C PRO A 40 24.34 -14.39 8.10
N VAL A 41 24.24 -14.96 9.31
CA VAL A 41 23.73 -14.24 10.49
C VAL A 41 24.79 -13.26 10.99
N ALA A 42 26.06 -13.65 10.97
CA ALA A 42 27.15 -12.75 11.32
C ALA A 42 27.21 -11.54 10.36
N ASP A 43 27.01 -11.77 9.05
CA ASP A 43 26.96 -10.71 8.04
C ASP A 43 25.79 -9.75 8.26
N LEU A 44 24.59 -10.25 8.52
CA LEU A 44 23.43 -9.41 8.84
C LEU A 44 23.61 -8.61 10.14
N VAL A 45 24.26 -9.21 11.15
CA VAL A 45 24.59 -8.51 12.41
C VAL A 45 25.67 -7.46 12.19
N ALA A 46 26.58 -7.66 11.24
CA ALA A 46 27.59 -6.69 10.84
C ALA A 46 27.00 -5.52 10.03
N GLY A 47 25.72 -5.58 9.64
CA GLY A 47 25.08 -4.53 8.83
C GLY A 47 25.22 -4.74 7.33
N HIS A 48 25.64 -5.92 6.88
CA HIS A 48 25.72 -6.24 5.46
C HIS A 48 24.35 -6.68 4.92
N VAL A 49 24.12 -6.43 3.63
CA VAL A 49 22.98 -6.99 2.90
C VAL A 49 23.34 -8.40 2.44
N VAL A 50 22.44 -9.37 2.61
CA VAL A 50 22.72 -10.77 2.26
C VAL A 50 21.81 -11.25 1.14
N ALA A 51 22.39 -11.63 0.01
CA ALA A 51 21.71 -12.32 -1.08
C ALA A 51 21.78 -13.84 -0.87
N VAL A 52 20.66 -14.52 -1.07
CA VAL A 52 20.53 -15.98 -0.99
C VAL A 52 19.89 -16.50 -2.28
N GLY A 53 20.70 -17.18 -3.09
CA GLY A 53 20.27 -17.82 -4.34
C GLY A 53 19.34 -19.00 -4.13
N ARG A 54 18.68 -19.46 -5.21
CA ARG A 54 17.80 -20.65 -5.17
C ARG A 54 18.51 -21.94 -4.77
N ASP A 55 19.78 -22.05 -5.06
CA ASP A 55 20.69 -23.14 -4.69
C ASP A 55 21.23 -23.02 -3.26
N LEU A 56 20.85 -21.95 -2.55
CA LEU A 56 21.32 -21.59 -1.21
C LEU A 56 22.76 -21.08 -1.17
N GLU A 57 23.32 -20.66 -2.32
CA GLU A 57 24.53 -19.84 -2.31
C GLU A 57 24.23 -18.50 -1.62
N THR A 58 25.10 -18.11 -0.70
CA THR A 58 24.95 -16.90 0.10
C THR A 58 26.09 -15.94 -0.19
N THR A 59 25.74 -14.70 -0.56
CA THR A 59 26.72 -13.63 -0.81
C THR A 59 26.34 -12.42 0.04
N ALA A 60 27.30 -11.94 0.83
CA ALA A 60 27.16 -10.68 1.56
C ALA A 60 27.66 -9.52 0.70
N VAL A 61 26.93 -8.41 0.73
CA VAL A 61 27.31 -7.13 0.15
C VAL A 61 27.56 -6.18 1.31
N ASP A 62 28.81 -5.75 1.46
CA ASP A 62 29.18 -4.72 2.44
C ASP A 62 28.50 -3.41 2.05
N THR A 63 27.86 -2.76 3.01
CA THR A 63 27.08 -1.54 2.76
C THR A 63 27.96 -0.30 2.69
N ASP A 64 29.21 -0.38 3.15
CA ASP A 64 30.18 0.73 3.09
C ASP A 64 30.96 0.75 1.75
N ASP A 65 30.97 -0.35 1.00
CA ASP A 65 31.75 -0.51 -0.23
C ASP A 65 31.02 -0.05 -1.51
N THR A 66 29.72 0.25 -1.42
CA THR A 66 28.88 0.60 -2.57
C THR A 66 27.80 1.61 -2.19
N GLU A 67 27.42 2.46 -3.15
CA GLU A 67 26.29 3.39 -2.98
C GLU A 67 24.93 2.70 -3.22
N THR A 68 24.94 1.46 -3.73
CA THR A 68 23.72 0.74 -4.13
C THR A 68 23.63 -0.71 -3.61
N PRO A 69 23.84 -0.95 -2.30
CA PRO A 69 24.02 -2.30 -1.76
C PRO A 69 22.81 -3.24 -1.96
N VAL A 70 21.58 -2.72 -1.95
CA VAL A 70 20.37 -3.56 -2.14
C VAL A 70 20.21 -3.91 -3.61
N GLN A 71 20.44 -2.94 -4.50
CA GLN A 71 20.41 -3.19 -5.93
C GLN A 71 21.49 -4.19 -6.35
N ASP A 72 22.72 -4.05 -5.84
CA ASP A 72 23.84 -4.95 -6.12
C ASP A 72 23.50 -6.39 -5.67
N ALA A 73 22.91 -6.55 -4.48
CA ALA A 73 22.47 -7.84 -3.97
C ALA A 73 21.36 -8.47 -4.84
N LEU A 74 20.44 -7.68 -5.39
CA LEU A 74 19.43 -8.17 -6.32
C LEU A 74 20.04 -8.58 -7.67
N ASP A 75 21.04 -7.84 -8.16
CA ASP A 75 21.70 -8.13 -9.43
C ASP A 75 22.48 -9.45 -9.40
N LEU A 76 23.03 -9.84 -8.24
CA LEU A 76 23.59 -11.18 -8.03
C LEU A 76 22.55 -12.31 -8.23
N LEU A 77 21.25 -12.00 -8.09
CA LEU A 77 20.14 -12.94 -8.19
C LEU A 77 19.37 -12.83 -9.51
N ALA A 78 19.82 -12.01 -10.46
CA ALA A 78 19.09 -11.70 -11.68
C ALA A 78 18.71 -12.96 -12.49
N GLU A 79 19.66 -13.89 -12.66
CA GLU A 79 19.47 -15.10 -13.46
C GLU A 79 18.82 -16.25 -12.67
N SER A 80 19.20 -16.39 -11.40
CA SER A 80 18.81 -17.53 -10.57
C SER A 80 17.50 -17.31 -9.82
N GLY A 81 17.13 -16.06 -9.54
CA GLY A 81 16.13 -15.70 -8.54
C GLY A 81 16.63 -16.01 -7.11
N GLY A 82 15.86 -15.60 -6.10
CA GLY A 82 16.31 -15.79 -4.72
C GLY A 82 15.70 -14.78 -3.75
N ARG A 83 16.42 -14.50 -2.68
CA ARG A 83 16.00 -13.57 -1.63
C ARG A 83 17.15 -12.70 -1.19
N VAL A 84 16.88 -11.43 -0.97
CA VAL A 84 17.77 -10.47 -0.34
C VAL A 84 17.23 -10.19 1.06
N TYR A 85 18.11 -10.27 2.06
CA TYR A 85 17.79 -9.94 3.45
C TYR A 85 18.50 -8.64 3.82
N LEU A 86 17.72 -7.68 4.29
CA LEU A 86 18.19 -6.44 4.89
C LEU A 86 18.62 -6.72 6.33
N PRO A 87 19.76 -6.19 6.78
CA PRO A 87 20.17 -6.28 8.17
C PRO A 87 19.22 -5.46 9.06
N PRO A 88 19.18 -5.71 10.38
CA PRO A 88 18.67 -4.75 11.34
C PRO A 88 19.49 -3.45 11.27
N GLY A 89 18.83 -2.30 11.39
CA GLY A 89 19.44 -1.00 11.21
C GLY A 89 19.10 -0.40 9.84
N ARG A 90 19.94 0.54 9.40
CA ARG A 90 19.67 1.35 8.21
C ARG A 90 20.69 1.04 7.11
N VAL A 91 20.19 0.62 5.97
CA VAL A 91 20.93 0.52 4.70
C VAL A 91 20.60 1.74 3.86
N THR A 92 21.62 2.45 3.38
CA THR A 92 21.44 3.59 2.49
C THR A 92 21.55 3.13 1.04
N GLU A 93 20.66 3.63 0.20
CA GLU A 93 20.59 3.30 -1.22
C GLU A 93 20.48 4.62 -2.00
N ARG A 94 21.44 4.92 -2.87
CA ARG A 94 21.46 6.20 -3.59
C ARG A 94 20.56 6.20 -4.83
N GLY A 95 20.18 5.03 -5.33
CA GLY A 95 19.34 4.87 -6.51
C GLY A 95 18.01 4.19 -6.22
N SER A 96 17.21 4.04 -7.28
CA SER A 96 16.00 3.20 -7.18
C SER A 96 16.35 1.73 -7.22
N VAL A 97 15.68 0.96 -6.39
CA VAL A 97 15.77 -0.51 -6.36
C VAL A 97 14.83 -1.08 -7.42
N ARG A 98 15.35 -1.95 -8.28
CA ARG A 98 14.61 -2.59 -9.38
C ARG A 98 14.63 -4.10 -9.19
N PRO A 99 13.58 -4.69 -8.61
CA PRO A 99 13.50 -6.14 -8.42
C PRO A 99 13.61 -6.92 -9.73
N HIS A 100 14.25 -8.08 -9.70
CA HIS A 100 14.26 -9.04 -10.80
C HIS A 100 13.13 -10.06 -10.67
N PRO A 101 12.71 -10.72 -11.76
CA PRO A 101 11.79 -11.85 -11.69
C PRO A 101 12.17 -12.89 -10.63
N ASN A 102 11.21 -13.33 -9.84
CA ASN A 102 11.38 -14.37 -8.82
C ASN A 102 12.39 -14.02 -7.70
N THR A 103 12.52 -12.74 -7.37
CA THR A 103 13.31 -12.28 -6.23
C THR A 103 12.42 -11.83 -5.08
N GLY A 104 12.98 -11.66 -3.89
CA GLY A 104 12.28 -11.00 -2.81
C GLY A 104 13.23 -10.21 -1.92
N LEU A 105 12.72 -9.16 -1.29
CA LEU A 105 13.42 -8.31 -0.36
C LEU A 105 12.76 -8.41 1.01
N TYR A 106 13.52 -8.82 2.02
CA TYR A 106 13.01 -9.12 3.35
C TYR A 106 13.79 -8.37 4.42
N GLY A 107 13.10 -7.82 5.42
CA GLY A 107 13.71 -7.29 6.62
C GLY A 107 13.22 -8.00 7.90
N PHE A 108 13.72 -7.53 9.04
CA PHE A 108 13.40 -8.07 10.36
C PHE A 108 12.16 -7.46 11.03
N GLY A 109 11.53 -6.49 10.38
CA GLY A 109 10.35 -5.78 10.86
C GLY A 109 10.32 -4.34 10.38
N MET A 110 9.11 -3.78 10.30
CA MET A 110 8.92 -2.33 10.12
C MET A 110 9.64 -1.61 11.28
N ASN A 111 10.41 -0.56 10.98
CA ASN A 111 11.31 0.16 11.93
C ASN A 111 12.51 -0.64 12.47
N VAL A 112 12.71 -1.90 12.05
CA VAL A 112 13.88 -2.70 12.44
C VAL A 112 14.90 -2.71 11.31
N SER A 113 14.47 -3.08 10.11
CA SER A 113 15.27 -2.97 8.89
C SER A 113 14.78 -1.79 8.09
N VAL A 114 15.66 -0.85 7.76
CA VAL A 114 15.34 0.38 7.03
C VAL A 114 16.15 0.42 5.74
N LEU A 115 15.45 0.44 4.61
CA LEU A 115 16.00 0.82 3.32
C LEU A 115 15.76 2.33 3.13
N HIS A 116 16.82 3.12 3.17
CA HIS A 116 16.76 4.59 3.07
C HIS A 116 17.24 5.07 1.71
N VAL A 117 16.31 5.55 0.88
CA VAL A 117 16.61 6.20 -0.39
C VAL A 117 16.86 7.68 -0.14
N THR A 118 18.12 8.09 -0.20
CA THR A 118 18.56 9.42 0.28
C THR A 118 18.56 10.50 -0.79
N GLU A 119 18.66 10.11 -2.05
CA GLU A 119 18.81 11.04 -3.17
C GLU A 119 17.46 11.72 -3.48
N PRO A 120 17.39 13.08 -3.50
CA PRO A 120 16.16 13.78 -3.84
C PRO A 120 15.62 13.40 -5.22
N ASN A 121 14.30 13.47 -5.40
CA ASN A 121 13.62 13.12 -6.67
C ASN A 121 13.92 11.71 -7.20
N THR A 122 14.33 10.79 -6.32
CA THR A 122 14.58 9.39 -6.67
C THR A 122 13.42 8.53 -6.19
N ASP A 123 12.93 7.66 -7.07
CA ASP A 123 11.92 6.65 -6.72
C ASP A 123 12.54 5.59 -5.81
N GLY A 124 11.72 4.96 -4.97
CA GLY A 124 12.11 3.85 -4.12
C GLY A 124 12.29 2.55 -4.91
N ILE A 125 11.24 1.74 -4.92
CA ILE A 125 11.20 0.46 -5.63
C ILE A 125 10.45 0.66 -6.96
N VAL A 126 11.14 0.38 -8.07
CA VAL A 126 10.61 0.64 -9.42
C VAL A 126 10.46 -0.66 -10.20
N PHE A 127 9.27 -0.86 -10.79
CA PHE A 127 8.92 -1.97 -11.66
C PHE A 127 8.91 -1.52 -13.14
N ASP A 128 10.10 -1.31 -13.70
CA ASP A 128 10.30 -0.79 -15.07
C ASP A 128 11.21 -1.67 -15.95
N ARG A 129 11.58 -2.87 -15.48
CA ARG A 129 12.52 -3.76 -16.20
C ARG A 129 11.95 -4.34 -17.50
N ASN A 130 12.86 -4.72 -18.40
CA ASN A 130 12.59 -5.57 -19.56
C ASN A 130 13.57 -6.77 -19.55
N PRO A 131 13.10 -8.01 -19.33
CA PRO A 131 11.71 -8.40 -19.08
C PRO A 131 11.18 -7.82 -17.76
N ARG A 132 9.87 -7.59 -17.71
CA ARG A 132 9.16 -7.07 -16.53
C ARG A 132 9.28 -8.04 -15.35
N ALA A 133 9.30 -7.48 -14.14
CA ALA A 133 9.44 -8.27 -12.93
C ALA A 133 8.12 -8.93 -12.52
N ASN A 134 8.18 -10.22 -12.19
CA ASN A 134 7.04 -11.00 -11.70
C ASN A 134 7.45 -11.94 -10.57
N ARG A 135 6.49 -12.37 -9.75
CA ARG A 135 6.71 -13.21 -8.56
C ARG A 135 7.72 -12.58 -7.59
N VAL A 136 7.59 -11.27 -7.39
CA VAL A 136 8.45 -10.51 -6.46
C VAL A 136 7.78 -10.38 -5.09
N GLN A 137 8.58 -10.47 -4.03
CA GLN A 137 8.10 -10.33 -2.65
C GLN A 137 8.80 -9.19 -1.92
N LEU A 138 8.05 -8.36 -1.18
CA LEU A 138 8.57 -7.29 -0.34
C LEU A 138 7.97 -7.45 1.06
N ASP A 139 8.77 -7.69 2.10
CA ASP A 139 8.20 -7.92 3.44
C ASP A 139 9.13 -7.53 4.60
N GLY A 140 8.56 -6.89 5.62
CA GLY A 140 9.20 -6.75 6.93
C GLY A 140 10.26 -5.66 7.00
N PHE A 141 10.11 -4.56 6.26
CA PHE A 141 11.05 -3.45 6.36
C PHE A 141 10.35 -2.09 6.24
N GLU A 142 11.07 -1.05 6.62
CA GLU A 142 10.74 0.34 6.33
C GLU A 142 11.40 0.77 5.01
N LEU A 143 10.61 1.31 4.09
CA LEU A 143 11.07 2.01 2.90
C LEU A 143 11.03 3.51 3.18
N ARG A 144 12.19 4.09 3.47
CA ARG A 144 12.34 5.48 3.88
C ARG A 144 12.75 6.36 2.70
N GLY A 145 11.98 7.43 2.48
CA GLY A 145 12.32 8.46 1.49
C GLY A 145 13.38 9.44 2.01
N PRO A 146 13.72 10.48 1.22
CA PRO A 146 14.78 11.44 1.56
C PRO A 146 14.56 12.25 2.84
N GLY A 147 13.35 12.24 3.40
CA GLY A 147 12.97 12.91 4.65
C GLY A 147 11.81 13.90 4.48
N PRO A 148 11.15 14.32 5.58
CA PRO A 148 9.99 15.23 5.52
C PRO A 148 10.34 16.54 4.83
N GLY A 149 9.44 17.05 3.99
CA GLY A 149 9.61 18.32 3.26
C GLY A 149 10.68 18.30 2.14
N ARG A 150 11.41 17.20 1.95
CA ARG A 150 12.41 17.06 0.87
C ARG A 150 11.77 16.46 -0.38
N PRO A 151 12.09 16.95 -1.59
CA PRO A 151 11.59 16.32 -2.81
C PRO A 151 11.97 14.85 -2.89
N SER A 152 11.00 13.98 -3.18
CA SER A 152 11.20 12.55 -3.42
C SER A 152 10.63 12.17 -4.78
N GLY A 153 10.94 10.96 -5.26
CA GLY A 153 10.11 10.29 -6.25
C GLY A 153 8.97 9.52 -5.58
N VAL A 154 8.49 8.47 -6.24
CA VAL A 154 7.46 7.56 -5.74
C VAL A 154 8.08 6.42 -4.95
N ALA A 155 7.50 6.05 -3.80
CA ALA A 155 8.05 4.95 -2.99
C ALA A 155 8.00 3.59 -3.70
N ILE A 156 6.84 3.22 -4.27
CA ILE A 156 6.65 2.02 -5.10
C ILE A 156 6.04 2.44 -6.43
N HIS A 157 6.77 2.24 -7.52
CA HIS A 157 6.40 2.77 -8.83
C HIS A 157 6.35 1.68 -9.90
N PHE A 158 5.16 1.43 -10.44
CA PHE A 158 4.97 0.65 -11.66
C PHE A 158 4.96 1.63 -12.81
N ARG A 159 6.07 1.69 -13.53
CA ARG A 159 6.28 2.66 -14.59
C ARG A 159 6.12 1.99 -15.94
N ASP A 160 5.43 2.65 -16.87
CA ASP A 160 5.42 2.16 -18.24
C ASP A 160 6.83 2.24 -18.88
N ASN A 161 7.19 1.22 -19.64
CA ASN A 161 8.44 1.14 -20.40
C ASN A 161 8.20 0.75 -21.87
N GLY A 162 6.93 0.76 -22.33
CA GLY A 162 6.54 0.41 -23.69
C GLY A 162 6.59 -1.09 -24.01
N ALA A 163 6.79 -1.96 -23.02
CA ALA A 163 6.72 -3.41 -23.22
C ALA A 163 5.28 -3.89 -23.49
N ASP A 164 5.17 -5.10 -24.05
CA ASP A 164 3.88 -5.75 -24.26
C ASP A 164 3.12 -5.92 -22.93
N PRO A 165 1.85 -5.48 -22.82
CA PRO A 165 1.01 -5.68 -21.64
C PRO A 165 0.94 -7.13 -21.15
N ALA A 166 1.13 -8.12 -22.04
CA ALA A 166 1.19 -9.54 -21.67
C ALA A 166 2.38 -9.87 -20.75
N SER A 167 3.37 -8.98 -20.69
CA SER A 167 4.53 -9.09 -19.81
C SER A 167 4.38 -8.31 -18.51
N ASP A 168 3.28 -7.59 -18.27
CA ASP A 168 3.16 -6.69 -17.12
C ASP A 168 3.51 -7.33 -15.77
N PRO A 169 3.95 -6.52 -14.78
CA PRO A 169 4.31 -7.02 -13.47
C PRO A 169 3.19 -7.85 -12.84
N ALA A 170 3.52 -9.04 -12.38
CA ALA A 170 2.53 -10.03 -11.97
C ALA A 170 2.93 -10.80 -10.71
N ASP A 171 1.95 -11.36 -10.01
CA ASP A 171 2.17 -12.23 -8.84
C ASP A 171 3.01 -11.55 -7.75
N LEU A 172 2.78 -10.26 -7.51
CA LEU A 172 3.51 -9.51 -6.48
C LEU A 172 2.91 -9.76 -5.09
N TYR A 173 3.77 -9.97 -4.10
CA TYR A 173 3.36 -10.02 -2.70
C TYR A 173 4.07 -8.95 -1.88
N VAL A 174 3.31 -8.04 -1.30
CA VAL A 174 3.81 -7.07 -0.32
C VAL A 174 3.24 -7.47 1.04
N GLY A 175 4.09 -7.92 1.95
CA GLY A 175 3.71 -8.34 3.30
C GLY A 175 3.46 -7.13 4.19
N ARG A 176 4.36 -6.89 5.14
CA ARG A 176 4.35 -5.72 6.03
C ARG A 176 5.35 -4.69 5.55
N LEU A 177 4.86 -3.62 4.92
CA LEU A 177 5.69 -2.53 4.45
C LEU A 177 5.32 -1.22 5.14
N TYR A 178 6.33 -0.50 5.59
CA TYR A 178 6.18 0.83 6.17
C TYR A 178 6.91 1.85 5.32
N CYS A 179 6.19 2.75 4.68
CA CYS A 179 6.73 3.86 3.92
C CYS A 179 6.77 5.10 4.80
N TRP A 180 7.92 5.74 4.92
CA TRP A 180 8.10 6.93 5.74
C TRP A 180 8.74 8.07 4.95
N ALA A 181 8.19 9.28 5.12
CA ALA A 181 8.74 10.52 4.59
C ALA A 181 8.94 10.55 3.05
N TRP A 182 7.92 10.08 2.33
CA TRP A 182 7.81 10.23 0.87
C TRP A 182 6.91 11.41 0.56
N ASN A 183 7.41 12.36 -0.23
CA ASN A 183 6.70 13.59 -0.53
C ASN A 183 6.24 13.63 -2.01
N ASP A 184 5.75 12.50 -2.52
CA ASP A 184 5.03 12.33 -3.79
C ASP A 184 4.01 11.21 -3.49
N SER A 185 3.55 10.44 -4.49
CA SER A 185 2.82 9.21 -4.20
C SER A 185 3.69 8.17 -3.50
N VAL A 186 3.10 7.41 -2.59
CA VAL A 186 3.73 6.21 -2.02
C VAL A 186 3.60 5.03 -2.97
N TYR A 187 2.46 4.88 -3.63
CA TYR A 187 2.22 3.76 -4.55
C TYR A 187 1.63 4.31 -5.85
N ARG A 188 2.38 4.21 -6.95
CA ARG A 188 1.91 4.67 -8.27
C ARG A 188 1.96 3.56 -9.29
N VAL A 189 0.86 3.41 -10.01
CA VAL A 189 0.78 2.63 -11.25
C VAL A 189 0.49 3.61 -12.38
N ASP A 190 1.45 3.76 -13.28
CA ASP A 190 1.32 4.62 -14.44
C ASP A 190 0.29 4.09 -15.46
N GLU A 191 -0.16 4.99 -16.32
CA GLU A 191 -0.87 4.59 -17.54
C GLU A 191 0.06 3.75 -18.43
N GLY A 192 -0.47 2.70 -19.07
CA GLY A 192 0.29 1.81 -19.95
C GLY A 192 0.89 0.58 -19.28
N VAL A 193 0.83 0.47 -17.95
CA VAL A 193 1.21 -0.74 -17.20
C VAL A 193 0.08 -1.15 -16.28
N GLY A 194 -0.32 -2.43 -16.29
CA GLY A 194 -1.42 -2.93 -15.47
C GLY A 194 -1.00 -4.14 -14.66
N PRO A 195 -0.42 -3.94 -13.45
CA PRO A 195 -0.03 -5.05 -12.63
C PRO A 195 -1.25 -5.92 -12.29
N PHE A 196 -1.04 -7.24 -12.24
CA PHE A 196 -2.12 -8.20 -12.06
C PHE A 196 -1.80 -9.27 -11.03
N GLN A 197 -2.83 -9.69 -10.31
CA GLN A 197 -2.72 -10.69 -9.23
C GLN A 197 -1.74 -10.26 -8.12
N CYS A 198 -1.66 -8.96 -7.83
CA CYS A 198 -0.83 -8.45 -6.74
C CYS A 198 -1.60 -8.43 -5.43
N ARG A 199 -0.92 -8.78 -4.34
CA ARG A 199 -1.47 -8.81 -2.98
C ARG A 199 -0.59 -8.02 -2.04
N HIS A 200 -1.20 -7.09 -1.33
CA HIS A 200 -0.58 -6.29 -0.28
C HIS A 200 -1.30 -6.63 1.02
N ASP A 201 -0.62 -7.21 2.01
CA ASP A 201 -1.27 -7.56 3.28
C ASP A 201 -1.37 -6.34 4.20
N PHE A 202 -0.29 -5.56 4.33
CA PHE A 202 -0.24 -4.38 5.18
C PHE A 202 0.68 -3.29 4.63
N LEU A 203 0.12 -2.11 4.35
CA LEU A 203 0.86 -0.92 3.91
C LEU A 203 0.62 0.23 4.89
N ARG A 204 1.69 0.72 5.52
CA ARG A 204 1.66 1.92 6.37
C ARG A 204 2.41 3.07 5.72
N MET A 205 1.90 4.29 5.85
CA MET A 205 2.44 5.51 5.27
C MET A 205 2.44 6.62 6.33
N ASP A 206 3.59 6.98 6.87
CA ASP A 206 3.67 8.06 7.87
C ASP A 206 4.60 9.18 7.39
N ASP A 207 4.27 10.41 7.75
CA ASP A 207 5.00 11.63 7.35
C ASP A 207 5.15 11.75 5.82
N CYS A 208 4.24 11.14 5.07
CA CYS A 208 4.17 11.27 3.62
C CYS A 208 3.29 12.46 3.23
N ASP A 209 3.55 13.06 2.07
CA ASP A 209 2.80 14.17 1.51
C ASP A 209 2.61 13.91 0.03
N ALA A 210 1.37 13.85 -0.46
CA ALA A 210 1.08 13.58 -1.87
C ALA A 210 1.66 14.67 -2.80
N GLY A 211 1.99 15.86 -2.29
CA GLY A 211 2.58 16.92 -3.11
C GLY A 211 1.61 17.38 -4.20
N ASP A 212 2.11 17.43 -5.44
CA ASP A 212 1.33 17.73 -6.64
C ASP A 212 0.66 16.47 -7.25
N ALA A 213 0.81 15.29 -6.64
CA ALA A 213 0.16 14.06 -7.09
C ALA A 213 -1.33 14.06 -6.73
N GLU A 214 -2.12 13.24 -7.42
CA GLU A 214 -3.57 13.14 -7.14
C GLU A 214 -3.86 12.45 -5.79
N ALA A 215 -2.95 11.60 -5.31
CA ALA A 215 -3.12 10.85 -4.06
C ALA A 215 -1.81 10.16 -3.61
N LEU A 216 -1.79 9.66 -2.36
CA LEU A 216 -0.73 8.77 -1.87
C LEU A 216 -0.70 7.42 -2.61
N ILE A 217 -1.86 6.88 -2.98
CA ILE A 217 -1.99 5.71 -3.86
C ILE A 217 -2.65 6.17 -5.16
N GLU A 218 -1.91 6.10 -6.26
CA GLU A 218 -2.39 6.44 -7.59
C GLU A 218 -2.42 5.21 -8.49
N TRP A 219 -3.63 4.83 -8.90
CA TRP A 219 -3.85 3.84 -9.95
C TRP A 219 -4.27 4.55 -11.24
N ARG A 220 -3.30 4.95 -12.05
CA ARG A 220 -3.55 5.67 -13.32
C ARG A 220 -3.84 4.72 -14.48
N SER A 221 -3.44 3.46 -14.35
CA SER A 221 -3.68 2.44 -15.36
C SER A 221 -5.17 2.21 -15.64
N THR A 222 -5.49 2.05 -16.93
CA THR A 222 -6.85 1.75 -17.40
C THR A 222 -7.24 0.29 -17.20
N TYR A 223 -6.27 -0.59 -16.92
CA TYR A 223 -6.46 -2.02 -16.68
C TYR A 223 -5.61 -2.51 -15.49
N GLY A 224 -5.48 -3.82 -15.32
CA GLY A 224 -4.79 -4.46 -14.19
C GLY A 224 -5.77 -5.19 -13.27
N PRO A 225 -6.08 -6.47 -13.56
CA PRO A 225 -7.06 -7.24 -12.81
C PRO A 225 -6.54 -7.80 -11.48
N ALA A 226 -7.47 -7.95 -10.53
CA ALA A 226 -7.31 -8.72 -9.30
C ALA A 226 -6.18 -8.25 -8.37
N ASN A 227 -6.16 -6.97 -8.01
CA ASN A 227 -5.21 -6.41 -7.06
C ASN A 227 -5.86 -6.21 -5.68
N GLN A 228 -5.17 -6.65 -4.64
CA GLN A 228 -5.69 -6.66 -3.27
C GLN A 228 -4.79 -5.88 -2.33
N PHE A 229 -5.40 -5.07 -1.48
CA PHE A 229 -4.80 -4.40 -0.33
C PHE A 229 -5.56 -4.85 0.92
N GLY A 230 -4.90 -5.49 1.88
CA GLY A 230 -5.49 -5.96 3.12
C GLY A 230 -5.79 -4.79 4.04
N THR A 231 -4.74 -4.25 4.66
CA THR A 231 -4.85 -3.08 5.52
C THR A 231 -3.97 -1.95 5.02
N VAL A 232 -4.54 -0.75 4.91
CA VAL A 232 -3.85 0.50 4.59
C VAL A 232 -3.96 1.45 5.78
N VAL A 233 -2.83 1.94 6.26
CA VAL A 233 -2.77 2.94 7.32
C VAL A 233 -1.98 4.14 6.82
N ALA A 234 -2.54 5.34 6.92
CA ALA A 234 -1.85 6.54 6.49
C ALA A 234 -1.98 7.69 7.49
N TYR A 235 -0.87 8.32 7.82
CA TYR A 235 -0.79 9.56 8.60
C TYR A 235 -0.01 10.60 7.80
N PRO A 236 -0.61 11.14 6.72
CA PRO A 236 0.03 12.18 5.93
C PRO A 236 0.31 13.46 6.72
N THR A 237 1.26 14.22 6.21
CA THR A 237 1.56 15.60 6.63
C THR A 237 1.38 16.55 5.46
N ALA A 238 1.33 17.85 5.77
CA ALA A 238 1.24 18.93 4.80
C ALA A 238 2.56 19.71 4.73
N ASP A 239 3.67 19.11 5.19
CA ASP A 239 4.95 19.79 5.39
C ASP A 239 5.60 20.25 4.08
N ARG A 240 5.32 19.57 2.95
CA ARG A 240 5.83 19.95 1.63
C ARG A 240 4.82 20.77 0.84
N SER A 241 3.59 20.29 0.72
CA SER A 241 2.55 20.87 -0.15
C SER A 241 1.77 22.00 0.50
N GLY A 242 1.69 22.02 1.83
CA GLY A 242 0.80 22.91 2.57
C GLY A 242 -0.69 22.53 2.42
N SER A 243 -0.99 21.35 1.87
CA SER A 243 -2.36 20.87 1.64
C SER A 243 -2.60 19.48 2.24
N ASP A 244 -3.87 19.16 2.47
CA ASP A 244 -4.25 17.79 2.83
C ASP A 244 -3.93 16.82 1.69
N SER A 245 -3.50 15.60 2.01
CA SER A 245 -3.24 14.54 1.04
C SER A 245 -4.46 13.63 0.86
N ASP A 246 -4.87 13.44 -0.39
CA ASP A 246 -5.86 12.42 -0.75
C ASP A 246 -5.22 11.01 -0.69
N LEU A 247 -5.99 9.99 -0.32
CA LEU A 247 -5.44 8.64 -0.11
C LEU A 247 -5.38 7.81 -1.40
N LEU A 248 -6.50 7.61 -2.09
CA LEU A 248 -6.60 6.73 -3.26
C LEU A 248 -7.22 7.45 -4.45
N TYR A 249 -6.50 7.52 -5.55
CA TYR A 249 -7.01 7.89 -6.87
C TYR A 249 -7.01 6.67 -7.79
N GLN A 250 -8.13 6.38 -8.46
CA GLN A 250 -8.27 5.25 -9.36
C GLN A 250 -8.87 5.64 -10.73
N HIS A 251 -8.17 5.30 -11.80
CA HIS A 251 -8.54 5.52 -13.19
C HIS A 251 -8.69 4.23 -14.02
N GLY A 252 -8.87 3.09 -13.36
CA GLY A 252 -9.07 1.79 -14.02
C GLY A 252 -8.73 0.62 -13.11
N GLY A 253 -8.44 -0.54 -13.71
CA GLY A 253 -8.09 -1.75 -12.98
C GLY A 253 -9.21 -2.33 -12.09
N GLU A 254 -8.85 -3.35 -11.33
CA GLU A 254 -9.72 -3.99 -10.34
C GLU A 254 -9.00 -4.08 -8.99
N LEU A 255 -9.49 -3.30 -8.03
CA LEU A 255 -8.91 -3.15 -6.71
C LEU A 255 -9.89 -3.63 -5.63
N ALA A 256 -9.39 -4.40 -4.67
CA ALA A 256 -10.07 -4.67 -3.41
C ALA A 256 -9.20 -4.18 -2.26
N VAL A 257 -9.78 -3.38 -1.35
CA VAL A 257 -9.13 -2.83 -0.16
C VAL A 257 -9.91 -3.30 1.07
N GLY A 258 -9.27 -3.94 2.04
CA GLY A 258 -9.92 -4.42 3.25
C GLY A 258 -10.26 -3.27 4.20
N ASP A 259 -9.28 -2.87 5.03
CA ASP A 259 -9.43 -1.80 6.01
C ASP A 259 -8.50 -0.64 5.69
N VAL A 260 -9.02 0.57 5.79
CA VAL A 260 -8.30 1.82 5.62
C VAL A 260 -8.44 2.65 6.89
N THR A 261 -7.34 3.13 7.45
CA THR A 261 -7.34 4.14 8.51
C THR A 261 -6.45 5.30 8.10
N VAL A 262 -7.01 6.51 8.11
CA VAL A 262 -6.26 7.72 7.75
C VAL A 262 -6.44 8.80 8.79
N GLY A 263 -5.32 9.30 9.32
CA GLY A 263 -5.25 10.47 10.18
C GLY A 263 -4.35 11.57 9.61
N GLY A 264 -3.80 12.43 10.47
CA GLY A 264 -2.93 13.53 10.01
C GLY A 264 -3.67 14.55 9.14
N SER A 265 -2.98 15.12 8.14
CA SER A 265 -3.57 16.06 7.16
C SER A 265 -4.26 15.31 6.01
N ALA A 266 -5.34 14.60 6.35
CA ALA A 266 -6.08 13.75 5.42
C ALA A 266 -7.15 14.52 4.63
N GLY A 267 -7.09 14.39 3.30
CA GLY A 267 -8.10 14.90 2.36
C GLY A 267 -9.20 13.89 2.09
N ARG A 268 -9.58 13.75 0.81
CA ARG A 268 -10.50 12.70 0.34
C ARG A 268 -9.83 11.33 0.46
N LEU A 269 -10.59 10.33 0.86
CA LEU A 269 -10.06 8.97 0.98
C LEU A 269 -10.05 8.22 -0.35
N VAL A 270 -11.09 8.39 -1.17
CA VAL A 270 -11.21 7.66 -2.43
C VAL A 270 -11.77 8.55 -3.54
N ASP A 271 -11.05 8.65 -4.65
CA ASP A 271 -11.52 9.18 -5.92
C ASP A 271 -11.48 8.09 -7.01
N ALA A 272 -12.61 7.39 -7.19
CA ALA A 272 -12.74 6.31 -8.15
C ALA A 272 -13.34 6.82 -9.46
N ARG A 273 -12.50 7.22 -10.43
CA ARG A 273 -12.91 7.75 -11.74
C ARG A 273 -13.38 6.65 -12.70
N ALA A 274 -12.70 5.52 -12.68
CA ALA A 274 -12.99 4.35 -13.51
C ALA A 274 -12.52 3.05 -12.83
N GLY A 275 -12.95 1.90 -13.36
CA GLY A 275 -12.51 0.58 -12.88
C GLY A 275 -13.47 -0.09 -11.89
N ARG A 276 -13.01 -1.17 -11.27
CA ARG A 276 -13.75 -1.87 -10.21
C ARG A 276 -13.08 -1.63 -8.88
N LEU A 277 -13.86 -1.20 -7.89
CA LEU A 277 -13.38 -0.97 -6.54
C LEU A 277 -14.28 -1.64 -5.51
N HIS A 278 -13.68 -2.35 -4.57
CA HIS A 278 -14.34 -2.76 -3.35
C HIS A 278 -13.49 -2.30 -2.16
N VAL A 279 -14.08 -1.54 -1.25
CA VAL A 279 -13.48 -1.16 0.03
C VAL A 279 -14.33 -1.72 1.16
N GLY A 280 -13.71 -2.44 2.09
CA GLY A 280 -14.36 -2.93 3.30
C GLY A 280 -14.69 -1.75 4.22
N ARG A 281 -13.70 -1.22 4.92
CA ARG A 281 -13.88 -0.10 5.86
C ARG A 281 -13.00 1.09 5.50
N LEU A 282 -13.59 2.28 5.55
CA LEU A 282 -12.88 3.57 5.58
C LEU A 282 -13.00 4.19 6.97
N HIS A 283 -11.88 4.46 7.64
CA HIS A 283 -11.82 5.17 8.92
C HIS A 283 -11.08 6.49 8.75
N TYR A 284 -11.81 7.59 8.90
CA TYR A 284 -11.34 8.96 8.75
C TYR A 284 -11.16 9.62 10.12
N GLU A 285 -9.92 9.90 10.50
CA GLU A 285 -9.54 10.47 11.80
C GLU A 285 -8.50 11.59 11.66
N PRO A 286 -8.73 12.63 10.84
CA PRO A 286 -7.73 13.68 10.62
C PRO A 286 -7.32 14.38 11.93
N VAL A 287 -6.05 14.77 11.97
CA VAL A 287 -5.45 15.57 13.05
C VAL A 287 -4.72 16.73 12.40
N GLY A 288 -5.18 17.95 12.65
CA GLY A 288 -4.64 19.14 11.96
C GLY A 288 -5.11 19.25 10.51
N GLN A 289 -6.37 18.90 10.25
CA GLN A 289 -7.05 19.07 8.97
C GLN A 289 -6.85 20.50 8.42
N GLN A 290 -6.25 20.63 7.22
CA GLN A 290 -5.99 21.93 6.59
C GLN A 290 -7.25 22.50 5.94
N SER A 291 -8.11 21.62 5.41
CA SER A 291 -9.32 21.96 4.69
C SER A 291 -10.40 20.89 4.89
N VAL A 292 -11.67 21.29 4.74
CA VAL A 292 -12.78 20.33 4.81
C VAL A 292 -13.03 19.77 3.42
N PRO A 293 -12.86 18.45 3.20
CA PRO A 293 -13.10 17.85 1.90
C PRO A 293 -14.59 17.90 1.57
N ARG A 294 -14.88 18.11 0.28
CA ARG A 294 -16.25 18.03 -0.24
C ARG A 294 -16.85 16.63 -0.07
N SER A 295 -16.06 15.60 -0.30
CA SER A 295 -16.49 14.24 0.00
C SER A 295 -15.32 13.34 0.38
N LEU A 296 -15.55 12.35 1.22
CA LEU A 296 -14.56 11.31 1.52
C LEU A 296 -14.42 10.32 0.36
N VAL A 297 -15.52 10.07 -0.34
CA VAL A 297 -15.58 9.15 -1.47
C VAL A 297 -16.20 9.87 -2.66
N ARG A 298 -15.57 9.75 -3.82
CA ARG A 298 -16.11 10.18 -5.11
C ARG A 298 -16.17 8.99 -6.06
N VAL A 299 -17.31 8.81 -6.71
CA VAL A 299 -17.55 7.75 -7.70
C VAL A 299 -17.83 8.36 -9.07
N GLY A 300 -17.04 7.93 -10.04
CA GLY A 300 -17.04 8.34 -11.43
C GLY A 300 -17.97 7.53 -12.34
N PRO A 301 -17.96 7.82 -13.65
CA PRO A 301 -18.92 7.27 -14.60
C PRO A 301 -18.67 5.83 -15.04
N VAL A 302 -17.44 5.34 -14.97
CA VAL A 302 -17.03 4.07 -15.58
C VAL A 302 -16.78 3.02 -14.51
N GLY A 303 -17.31 1.81 -14.71
CA GLY A 303 -17.08 0.68 -13.81
C GLY A 303 -18.10 0.56 -12.67
N GLY A 304 -17.63 0.24 -11.46
CA GLY A 304 -18.47 0.04 -10.27
C GLY A 304 -17.65 0.07 -8.97
N ALA A 305 -18.29 0.54 -7.90
CA ALA A 305 -17.63 0.74 -6.61
C ALA A 305 -18.50 0.22 -5.46
N ARG A 306 -17.89 -0.40 -4.46
CA ARG A 306 -18.57 -0.89 -3.25
C ARG A 306 -17.83 -0.43 -2.00
N PHE A 307 -18.56 0.10 -1.03
CA PHE A 307 -18.03 0.52 0.27
C PHE A 307 -18.89 -0.11 1.36
N ASP A 308 -18.30 -0.99 2.20
CA ASP A 308 -19.06 -1.73 3.21
C ASP A 308 -19.28 -0.95 4.52
N ASP A 309 -18.34 -0.08 4.90
CA ASP A 309 -18.41 0.73 6.12
C ASP A 309 -17.60 2.02 5.98
N VAL A 310 -18.11 3.09 6.60
CA VAL A 310 -17.41 4.38 6.72
C VAL A 310 -17.57 4.93 8.13
N VAL A 311 -16.44 5.28 8.74
CA VAL A 311 -16.35 5.90 10.05
C VAL A 311 -15.72 7.28 9.88
N VAL A 312 -16.45 8.32 10.29
CA VAL A 312 -15.94 9.69 10.42
C VAL A 312 -15.70 9.93 11.90
N ASP A 313 -14.50 9.60 12.40
CA ASP A 313 -14.23 9.61 13.84
C ASP A 313 -13.86 11.00 14.38
N SER A 314 -13.16 11.80 13.59
CA SER A 314 -12.82 13.19 13.92
C SER A 314 -12.94 14.09 12.69
N GLY A 315 -12.67 15.39 12.87
CA GLY A 315 -12.71 16.37 11.79
C GLY A 315 -14.11 16.62 11.22
N ALA A 316 -14.13 17.19 10.01
CA ALA A 316 -15.37 17.42 9.28
C ALA A 316 -15.24 17.05 7.80
N VAL A 317 -16.38 16.73 7.17
CA VAL A 317 -16.55 16.56 5.73
C VAL A 317 -17.89 17.20 5.32
N GLU A 318 -18.03 17.67 4.09
CA GLU A 318 -19.33 18.12 3.56
C GLU A 318 -20.27 16.92 3.36
N TYR A 319 -19.88 15.95 2.52
CA TYR A 319 -20.62 14.71 2.24
C TYR A 319 -19.75 13.46 2.47
N VAL A 320 -20.34 12.30 2.76
CA VAL A 320 -19.52 11.05 2.77
C VAL A 320 -19.25 10.59 1.36
N TYR A 321 -20.29 10.51 0.54
CA TYR A 321 -20.24 10.01 -0.82
C TYR A 321 -20.65 11.10 -1.82
N GLU A 322 -19.92 11.19 -2.93
CA GLU A 322 -20.30 11.96 -4.10
C GLU A 322 -20.46 11.03 -5.31
N LEU A 323 -21.67 10.96 -5.87
CA LEU A 323 -21.94 10.31 -7.15
C LEU A 323 -21.96 11.35 -8.27
N THR A 324 -20.96 11.29 -9.14
CA THR A 324 -20.79 12.27 -10.22
C THR A 324 -21.62 11.92 -11.46
N ARG A 325 -21.61 12.80 -12.48
CA ARG A 325 -22.31 12.55 -13.76
C ARG A 325 -21.87 11.22 -14.37
N GLY A 326 -22.86 10.40 -14.74
CA GLY A 326 -22.68 9.09 -15.36
C GLY A 326 -22.34 7.96 -14.38
N ALA A 327 -22.22 8.25 -13.08
CA ALA A 327 -21.97 7.22 -12.08
C ALA A 327 -23.10 6.17 -12.06
N GLY A 328 -22.70 4.92 -11.85
CA GLY A 328 -23.56 3.75 -11.84
C GLY A 328 -22.87 2.57 -11.15
N ASN A 329 -23.62 1.51 -10.83
CA ASN A 329 -23.13 0.32 -10.13
C ASN A 329 -22.39 0.64 -8.79
N ALA A 330 -22.76 1.71 -8.10
CA ALA A 330 -22.22 2.00 -6.78
C ALA A 330 -23.05 1.29 -5.69
N VAL A 331 -22.39 0.75 -4.68
CA VAL A 331 -23.02 0.15 -3.49
C VAL A 331 -22.44 0.83 -2.26
N LEU A 332 -23.26 1.63 -1.59
CA LEU A 332 -22.85 2.54 -0.53
C LEU A 332 -23.52 2.14 0.80
N ALA A 333 -22.72 1.93 1.84
CA ALA A 333 -23.22 1.71 3.19
C ALA A 333 -24.07 2.89 3.69
N GLY A 334 -24.88 2.65 4.73
CA GLY A 334 -25.74 3.65 5.36
C GLY A 334 -24.96 4.80 6.02
N PRO A 335 -25.64 5.66 6.80
CA PRO A 335 -24.98 6.83 7.39
C PRO A 335 -23.71 6.41 8.15
N PRO A 336 -22.64 7.22 8.09
CA PRO A 336 -21.38 6.87 8.71
C PRO A 336 -21.54 6.79 10.23
N SER A 337 -20.68 6.02 10.88
CA SER A 337 -20.53 6.07 12.33
C SER A 337 -19.38 7.00 12.73
N GLY A 338 -19.19 7.22 14.03
CA GLY A 338 -18.07 8.02 14.57
C GLY A 338 -18.52 9.31 15.26
N ARG A 339 -17.54 10.12 15.68
CA ARG A 339 -17.75 11.37 16.44
C ARG A 339 -17.50 12.64 15.61
N GLY A 340 -16.99 12.49 14.39
CA GLY A 340 -16.74 13.59 13.46
C GLY A 340 -18.03 14.17 12.90
N THR A 341 -17.90 15.22 12.08
CA THR A 341 -19.05 15.97 11.56
C THR A 341 -19.22 15.76 10.06
N VAL A 342 -20.39 15.30 9.64
CA VAL A 342 -20.88 15.46 8.25
C VAL A 342 -21.72 16.73 8.23
N ARG A 343 -21.32 17.73 7.45
CA ARG A 343 -21.92 19.08 7.49
C ARG A 343 -23.23 19.18 6.72
N ASP A 344 -23.32 18.48 5.61
CA ASP A 344 -24.49 18.43 4.75
C ASP A 344 -25.13 17.03 4.82
N ASP A 345 -25.61 16.51 3.69
CA ASP A 345 -26.15 15.17 3.57
C ASP A 345 -25.05 14.09 3.47
N VAL A 346 -25.41 12.82 3.62
CA VAL A 346 -24.44 11.71 3.52
C VAL A 346 -24.04 11.49 2.05
N VAL A 347 -24.97 11.62 1.12
CA VAL A 347 -24.75 11.37 -0.31
C VAL A 347 -25.10 12.61 -1.13
N ALA A 348 -24.13 13.10 -1.90
CA ALA A 348 -24.36 14.10 -2.94
C ALA A 348 -24.50 13.44 -4.31
N VAL A 349 -25.54 13.80 -5.06
CA VAL A 349 -25.69 13.47 -6.49
C VAL A 349 -25.40 14.70 -7.33
N SER A 350 -24.16 14.83 -7.82
CA SER A 350 -23.67 16.02 -8.53
C SER A 350 -23.88 16.00 -10.05
N GLY A 351 -24.58 14.99 -10.58
CA GLY A 351 -24.99 14.96 -11.97
C GLY A 351 -25.98 13.85 -12.31
N ARG A 352 -26.40 13.80 -13.59
CA ARG A 352 -27.26 12.73 -14.10
C ARG A 352 -26.55 11.39 -14.01
N LEU A 353 -27.09 10.46 -13.22
CA LEU A 353 -26.59 9.10 -13.05
C LEU A 353 -26.91 8.21 -14.26
N ASP A 354 -26.22 7.08 -14.37
CA ASP A 354 -26.52 6.07 -15.39
C ASP A 354 -27.76 5.25 -14.99
N GLY A 355 -28.86 5.44 -15.72
CA GLY A 355 -30.12 4.74 -15.47
C GLY A 355 -30.11 3.23 -15.82
N SER A 356 -29.13 2.76 -16.59
CA SER A 356 -28.97 1.34 -16.95
C SER A 356 -28.13 0.55 -15.93
N ARG A 357 -27.39 1.26 -15.08
CA ARG A 357 -26.47 0.72 -14.08
C ARG A 357 -26.84 1.27 -12.69
N PRO A 358 -27.92 0.78 -12.07
CA PRO A 358 -28.41 1.36 -10.84
C PRO A 358 -27.36 1.31 -9.71
N SER A 359 -27.35 2.35 -8.89
CA SER A 359 -26.57 2.44 -7.66
C SER A 359 -27.49 2.29 -6.45
N PHE A 360 -26.95 1.80 -5.35
CA PHE A 360 -27.69 1.47 -4.14
C PHE A 360 -27.05 2.16 -2.94
N TYR A 361 -27.87 2.84 -2.14
CA TYR A 361 -27.47 3.43 -0.87
C TYR A 361 -28.32 2.85 0.26
N PHE A 362 -27.65 2.32 1.29
CA PHE A 362 -28.28 1.64 2.43
C PHE A 362 -28.59 2.59 3.60
N GLY A 363 -29.00 3.83 3.31
CA GLY A 363 -29.47 4.81 4.30
C GLY A 363 -30.86 5.35 3.97
N ARG A 364 -31.25 6.45 4.58
CA ARG A 364 -32.58 7.07 4.43
C ARG A 364 -32.61 8.02 3.23
N PRO A 365 -33.79 8.24 2.61
CA PRO A 365 -33.92 9.23 1.54
C PRO A 365 -33.54 10.67 1.96
N ALA A 366 -33.67 10.97 3.26
CA ALA A 366 -33.30 12.25 3.83
C ALA A 366 -31.78 12.44 3.99
N ASP A 367 -30.97 11.41 3.71
CA ASP A 367 -29.51 11.50 3.75
C ASP A 367 -28.92 11.82 2.35
N VAL A 368 -29.78 12.16 1.38
CA VAL A 368 -29.40 12.33 -0.03
C VAL A 368 -29.72 13.74 -0.53
N ASP A 369 -28.68 14.46 -0.90
CA ASP A 369 -28.75 15.72 -1.62
C ASP A 369 -28.64 15.50 -3.13
N VAL A 370 -29.50 16.17 -3.89
CA VAL A 370 -29.48 16.17 -5.35
C VAL A 370 -29.26 17.59 -5.80
N THR A 371 -28.02 17.90 -6.22
CA THR A 371 -27.59 19.28 -6.46
C THR A 371 -28.05 19.84 -7.81
N GLY A 372 -29.32 19.66 -8.20
CA GLY A 372 -29.92 20.29 -9.38
C GLY A 372 -31.13 19.56 -9.97
N ARG A 373 -31.60 19.97 -11.15
CA ARG A 373 -32.80 19.41 -11.81
C ARG A 373 -32.46 18.27 -12.77
N TRP A 374 -31.96 17.16 -12.25
CA TRP A 374 -31.76 15.94 -13.03
C TRP A 374 -32.50 14.78 -12.39
N ASN A 375 -32.96 13.86 -13.23
CA ASN A 375 -33.54 12.61 -12.75
C ASN A 375 -32.42 11.80 -12.06
N THR A 376 -32.57 11.56 -10.76
CA THR A 376 -31.70 10.67 -9.99
C THR A 376 -31.86 9.21 -10.36
N GLY A 377 -32.79 8.86 -11.28
CA GLY A 377 -33.36 7.54 -11.54
C GLY A 377 -32.44 6.32 -11.66
N GLY A 378 -31.11 6.49 -11.59
CA GLY A 378 -30.13 5.44 -11.32
C GLY A 378 -29.91 5.11 -9.83
N LEU A 379 -30.12 6.02 -8.87
CA LEU A 379 -29.94 5.76 -7.44
C LEU A 379 -31.19 5.10 -6.81
N ARG A 380 -30.96 4.10 -5.96
CA ARG A 380 -31.96 3.42 -5.14
C ARG A 380 -31.58 3.59 -3.67
N VAL A 381 -32.39 4.33 -2.93
CA VAL A 381 -32.21 4.51 -1.49
C VAL A 381 -33.06 3.48 -0.76
N LEU A 382 -32.42 2.63 0.03
CA LEU A 382 -33.04 1.43 0.61
C LEU A 382 -33.51 1.64 2.06
N GLY A 383 -33.57 2.89 2.52
CA GLY A 383 -33.98 3.23 3.88
C GLY A 383 -35.30 2.60 4.26
N THR A 384 -35.31 1.85 5.36
CA THR A 384 -36.44 1.08 5.88
C THR A 384 -36.96 -0.07 5.01
N ALA A 385 -36.22 -0.50 3.99
CA ALA A 385 -36.55 -1.72 3.24
C ALA A 385 -36.47 -2.95 4.16
N GLY A 386 -37.63 -3.32 4.71
CA GLY A 386 -37.80 -4.43 5.63
C GLY A 386 -38.01 -3.96 7.07
N ARG A 387 -39.27 -3.85 7.50
CA ARG A 387 -39.59 -4.37 8.84
C ARG A 387 -39.10 -5.82 8.83
N GLY A 388 -38.17 -6.17 9.71
CA GLY A 388 -37.80 -7.57 9.91
C GLY A 388 -39.08 -8.37 10.13
N MET A 389 -39.29 -9.39 9.30
CA MET A 389 -40.28 -10.42 9.61
C MET A 389 -39.63 -11.29 10.68
N GLY A 390 -39.92 -10.98 11.94
CA GLY A 390 -39.57 -11.78 13.11
C GLY A 390 -40.78 -12.57 13.58
#